data_AF-U2H7C8-F1
#
_entry.id   AF-U2H7C8-F1
#
_cell.length_a   1.000
_cell.length_b   1.000
_cell.length_c   1.000
_cell.angle_alpha   90.00
_cell.angle_beta   90.00
_cell.angle_gamma   90.00
#
_symmetry.space_group_name_H-M   'P 1'
#
loop_
_entity.id
_entity.type
_entity.pdbx_description
1 polymer ?
#
loop_
_entity_poly.entity_id
_entity_poly.type
_entity_poly.pdbx_seq_one_letter_code
_entity_poly.pdbx_strand_id
1 'polypeptide(L)'
;MSTIAAERAPSRHRSWLPERKHWVGQAGLWSFTAALIAIHQGKVLTLAFPVLAIAVGVWLYFKSPARYVGFMWWVWFLSPEVRRLADWSKGAFTPTSLIQVAPLAVTMIAGLGLIRHYRVLAQRRGIPILLMLFGLAYAYLVGIVSSGVMAATYDLANWVYPVLIGFHIMVNARDYPEYRDVLLSTFMWGMLVMGLYGVVQYFVMPQWDVLWMIGSDMGSQGEPVPYGVRVFSTMNSSGPFAFAIMGALVFVFAAPQKIRWFAGAAGFVSFALCLVRSTWGGWVIALAIQLVQSSNRVRMRILISGVVLVGLCVPLLTVGPVADRLGARLQSITNLKDDRSYDDRNKFYATFAQTAFTDVAGEGMGATGASTKLSSDSGELGKYGSFDSGVMNVPFVLGWPGTLLYLSGVVMLFGRTLRAAFKLRNDKFVGACLSLCLSTFAMLVFTNSLIGTGGLLMFTAIFSILAAAHWQKAQRLLAAAHSRGGDH
;
A
#
# COMPACT_ATOMS: atom_id res chain seq x y z
N MET A 1 52.30 -1.95 27.14
CA MET A 1 52.02 -3.15 26.33
C MET A 1 50.98 -3.98 27.06
N SER A 2 49.69 -3.75 26.79
CA SER A 2 48.60 -4.59 27.32
C SER A 2 47.79 -5.14 26.16
N THR A 3 47.73 -6.46 26.08
CA THR A 3 46.89 -7.22 25.17
C THR A 3 45.52 -7.35 25.80
N ILE A 4 44.64 -6.38 25.57
CA ILE A 4 43.21 -6.53 25.85
C ILE A 4 42.64 -7.46 24.77
N ALA A 5 42.38 -8.70 25.16
CA ALA A 5 41.66 -9.67 24.36
C ALA A 5 40.28 -9.08 24.02
N ALA A 6 40.07 -8.77 22.75
CA ALA A 6 38.77 -8.41 22.22
C ALA A 6 37.84 -9.62 22.35
N GLU A 7 36.97 -9.60 23.36
CA GLU A 7 35.84 -10.51 23.49
C GLU A 7 34.98 -10.37 22.23
N ARG A 8 35.09 -11.36 21.34
CA ARG A 8 34.25 -11.47 20.16
C ARG A 8 32.81 -11.65 20.63
N ALA A 9 31.99 -10.63 20.37
CA ALA A 9 30.54 -10.74 20.47
C ALA A 9 30.07 -12.04 19.80
N PRO A 10 29.14 -12.81 20.40
CA PRO A 10 28.72 -14.08 19.84
C PRO A 10 28.10 -13.82 18.48
N SER A 11 28.76 -14.36 17.44
CA SER A 11 28.27 -14.35 16.08
C SER A 11 26.92 -15.07 16.08
N ARG A 12 25.82 -14.32 16.06
CA ARG A 12 24.50 -14.87 15.72
C ARG A 12 24.65 -15.53 14.35
N HIS A 13 24.69 -16.86 14.34
CA HIS A 13 24.55 -17.65 13.13
C HIS A 13 23.30 -17.16 12.42
N ARG A 14 23.49 -16.39 11.34
CA ARG A 14 22.44 -16.06 10.39
C ARG A 14 22.12 -17.38 9.69
N SER A 15 21.17 -18.14 10.22
CA SER A 15 20.59 -19.25 9.48
C SER A 15 19.98 -18.64 8.22
N TRP A 16 20.49 -19.06 7.06
CA TRP A 16 20.02 -18.63 5.75
C TRP A 16 18.61 -19.15 5.43
N LEU A 17 18.04 -19.94 6.34
CA LEU A 17 16.68 -20.44 6.28
C LEU A 17 15.88 -19.80 7.43
N PRO A 18 14.93 -18.90 7.15
CA PRO A 18 14.01 -18.41 8.17
C PRO A 18 13.31 -19.61 8.82
N GLU A 19 13.14 -19.60 10.15
CA GLU A 19 12.56 -20.72 10.93
C GLU A 19 11.47 -21.45 10.14
N ARG A 20 11.76 -22.72 9.78
CA ARG A 20 10.97 -23.55 8.85
C ARG A 20 9.48 -23.63 9.21
N LYS A 21 9.13 -23.39 10.48
CA LYS A 21 7.77 -23.56 11.01
C LYS A 21 6.78 -22.46 10.59
N HIS A 22 7.21 -21.22 10.30
CA HIS A 22 6.23 -20.12 10.09
C HIS A 22 5.89 -19.81 8.61
N TRP A 23 6.42 -20.57 7.63
CA TRP A 23 6.04 -20.43 6.20
C TRP A 23 4.97 -21.41 5.74
N VAL A 24 4.74 -22.48 6.51
CA VAL A 24 3.87 -23.60 6.11
C VAL A 24 2.45 -23.15 5.83
N GLY A 25 1.87 -22.27 6.67
CA GLY A 25 0.53 -21.75 6.44
C GLY A 25 0.40 -20.94 5.14
N GLN A 26 1.39 -20.08 4.85
CA GLN A 26 1.39 -19.28 3.62
C GLN A 26 1.58 -20.16 2.39
N ALA A 27 2.56 -21.06 2.42
CA ALA A 27 2.83 -21.99 1.33
C ALA A 27 1.60 -22.90 1.08
N GLY A 28 1.00 -23.43 2.15
CA GLY A 28 -0.21 -24.24 2.07
C GLY A 28 -1.38 -23.52 1.41
N LEU A 29 -1.66 -22.26 1.80
CA LEU A 29 -2.71 -21.46 1.17
C LEU A 29 -2.46 -21.29 -0.34
N TRP A 30 -1.27 -20.86 -0.73
CA TRP A 30 -0.97 -20.57 -2.14
C TRP A 30 -0.91 -21.84 -2.99
N SER A 31 -0.34 -22.93 -2.47
CA SER A 31 -0.34 -24.24 -3.14
C SER A 31 -1.74 -24.80 -3.30
N PHE A 32 -2.59 -24.71 -2.28
CA PHE A 32 -3.98 -25.14 -2.36
C PHE A 32 -4.79 -24.28 -3.33
N THR A 33 -4.57 -22.97 -3.33
CA THR A 33 -5.17 -22.03 -4.30
C THR A 33 -4.77 -22.39 -5.72
N ALA A 34 -3.48 -22.60 -5.98
CA ALA A 34 -2.97 -22.99 -7.29
C ALA A 34 -3.54 -24.34 -7.74
N ALA A 35 -3.65 -25.32 -6.83
CA ALA A 35 -4.25 -26.61 -7.12
C ALA A 35 -5.72 -26.47 -7.54
N LEU A 36 -6.54 -25.74 -6.77
CA LEU A 36 -7.95 -25.49 -7.09
C LEU A 36 -8.15 -24.76 -8.42
N ILE A 37 -7.26 -23.82 -8.76
CA ILE A 37 -7.27 -23.14 -10.06
C ILE A 37 -6.97 -24.15 -11.18
N ALA A 38 -5.94 -24.99 -11.02
CA ALA A 38 -5.54 -25.97 -12.03
C ALA A 38 -6.64 -27.01 -12.32
N ILE A 39 -7.38 -27.46 -11.30
CA ILE A 39 -8.51 -28.37 -11.45
C ILE A 39 -9.84 -27.67 -11.77
N HIS A 40 -9.82 -26.37 -12.09
CA HIS A 40 -10.99 -25.57 -12.47
C HIS A 40 -12.13 -25.59 -11.42
N GLN A 41 -11.79 -25.55 -10.13
CA GLN A 41 -12.75 -25.53 -9.02
C GLN A 41 -13.00 -24.11 -8.47
N GLY A 42 -13.33 -23.16 -9.36
CA GLY A 42 -13.57 -21.75 -8.99
C GLY A 42 -14.67 -21.53 -7.94
N LYS A 43 -15.71 -22.39 -7.89
CA LYS A 43 -16.78 -22.34 -6.87
C LYS A 43 -16.23 -22.62 -5.47
N VAL A 44 -15.49 -23.71 -5.31
CA VAL A 44 -14.84 -24.07 -4.04
C VAL A 44 -13.85 -22.99 -3.63
N LEU A 45 -13.05 -22.50 -4.59
CA LEU A 45 -12.06 -21.47 -4.35
C LEU A 45 -12.67 -20.16 -3.81
N THR A 46 -13.89 -19.81 -4.24
CA THR A 46 -14.59 -18.60 -3.78
C THR A 46 -14.88 -18.61 -2.28
N LEU A 47 -15.11 -19.79 -1.71
CA LEU A 47 -15.37 -19.97 -0.28
C LEU A 47 -14.09 -20.31 0.49
N ALA A 48 -13.28 -21.21 -0.05
CA ALA A 48 -12.09 -21.72 0.63
C ALA A 48 -11.01 -20.64 0.78
N PHE A 49 -10.78 -19.82 -0.26
CA PHE A 49 -9.72 -18.80 -0.23
C PHE A 49 -9.88 -17.80 0.94
N PRO A 50 -11.02 -17.10 1.12
CA PRO A 50 -11.15 -16.16 2.23
C PRO A 50 -11.03 -16.83 3.60
N VAL A 51 -11.62 -18.02 3.79
CA VAL A 51 -11.54 -18.76 5.07
C VAL A 51 -10.10 -19.14 5.39
N LEU A 52 -9.38 -19.72 4.43
CA LEU A 52 -7.98 -20.13 4.62
C LEU A 52 -7.06 -18.91 4.78
N ALA A 53 -7.29 -17.83 4.03
CA ALA A 53 -6.52 -16.60 4.16
C ALA A 53 -6.69 -15.98 5.56
N ILE A 54 -7.93 -15.94 6.09
CA ILE A 54 -8.20 -15.47 7.45
C ILE A 54 -7.54 -16.39 8.47
N ALA A 55 -7.67 -17.72 8.34
CA ALA A 55 -7.06 -18.68 9.26
C ALA A 55 -5.53 -18.53 9.33
N VAL A 56 -4.86 -18.42 8.18
CA VAL A 56 -3.42 -18.16 8.09
C VAL A 56 -3.07 -16.80 8.67
N GLY A 57 -3.89 -15.77 8.40
CA GLY A 57 -3.73 -14.43 8.96
C GLY A 57 -3.78 -14.42 10.49
N VAL A 58 -4.79 -15.07 11.09
CA VAL A 58 -4.95 -15.18 12.54
C VAL A 58 -3.77 -15.95 13.15
N TRP A 59 -3.38 -17.06 12.54
CA TRP A 59 -2.24 -17.84 13.00
C TRP A 59 -0.94 -17.03 12.98
N LEU A 60 -0.65 -16.31 11.88
CA LEU A 60 0.53 -15.46 11.77
C LEU A 60 0.48 -14.27 12.73
N TYR A 61 -0.69 -13.69 12.97
CA TYR A 61 -0.86 -12.59 13.91
C TYR A 61 -0.33 -12.96 15.31
N PHE A 62 -0.60 -14.18 15.77
CA PHE A 62 -0.13 -14.66 17.08
C PHE A 62 1.28 -15.27 17.06
N LYS A 63 1.71 -15.89 15.96
CA LYS A 63 2.99 -16.62 15.88
C LYS A 63 4.15 -15.78 15.35
N SER A 64 3.92 -14.88 14.39
CA SER A 64 4.95 -14.05 13.78
C SER A 64 4.34 -12.72 13.30
N PRO A 65 4.27 -11.71 14.20
CA PRO A 65 3.63 -10.42 13.92
C PRO A 65 4.20 -9.68 12.70
N ALA A 66 5.50 -9.85 12.42
CA ALA A 66 6.15 -9.29 11.24
C ALA A 66 5.71 -10.00 9.94
N ARG A 67 5.70 -11.34 9.93
CA ARG A 67 5.26 -12.13 8.76
C ARG A 67 3.77 -11.98 8.48
N TYR A 68 2.96 -11.70 9.49
CA TYR A 68 1.56 -11.31 9.30
C TYR A 68 1.43 -10.08 8.39
N VAL A 69 2.26 -9.04 8.58
CA VAL A 69 2.23 -7.85 7.70
C VAL A 69 2.71 -8.16 6.29
N GLY A 70 3.75 -9.00 6.15
CA GLY A 70 4.17 -9.49 4.83
C GLY A 70 3.07 -10.29 4.12
N PHE A 71 2.40 -11.19 4.85
CA PHE A 71 1.28 -11.98 4.34
C PHE A 71 0.09 -11.11 3.92
N MET A 72 -0.27 -10.12 4.75
CA MET A 72 -1.29 -9.13 4.42
C MET A 72 -1.00 -8.46 3.07
N TRP A 73 0.24 -8.01 2.84
CA TRP A 73 0.64 -7.43 1.55
C TRP A 73 0.51 -8.43 0.39
N TRP A 74 0.90 -9.68 0.57
CA TRP A 74 0.70 -10.73 -0.44
C TRP A 74 -0.78 -10.94 -0.80
N VAL A 75 -1.66 -10.97 0.21
CA VAL A 75 -3.10 -11.08 0.00
C VAL A 75 -3.62 -9.87 -0.78
N TRP A 76 -3.15 -8.64 -0.48
CA TRP A 76 -3.49 -7.45 -1.27
C TRP A 76 -2.97 -7.50 -2.71
N PHE A 77 -1.77 -8.02 -2.93
CA PHE A 77 -1.18 -8.12 -4.27
C PHE A 77 -1.89 -9.15 -5.15
N LEU A 78 -2.33 -10.28 -4.60
CA LEU A 78 -2.75 -11.43 -5.40
C LEU A 78 -4.25 -11.77 -5.34
N SER A 79 -4.99 -11.33 -4.32
CA SER A 79 -6.41 -11.72 -4.21
C SER A 79 -7.27 -11.33 -5.43
N PRO A 80 -7.07 -10.16 -6.08
CA PRO A 80 -7.81 -9.85 -7.30
C PRO A 80 -7.51 -10.79 -8.46
N GLU A 81 -6.26 -11.25 -8.61
CA GLU A 81 -5.89 -12.30 -9.56
C GLU A 81 -6.59 -13.62 -9.26
N VAL A 82 -6.58 -14.04 -7.99
CA VAL A 82 -7.27 -15.26 -7.55
C VAL A 82 -8.77 -15.17 -7.86
N ARG A 83 -9.40 -13.99 -7.68
CA ARG A 83 -10.78 -13.77 -8.08
C ARG A 83 -10.98 -13.97 -9.58
N ARG A 84 -10.15 -13.34 -10.42
CA ARG A 84 -10.27 -13.41 -11.88
C ARG A 84 -10.14 -14.85 -12.39
N LEU A 85 -9.15 -15.58 -11.87
CA LEU A 85 -8.97 -17.00 -12.20
C LEU A 85 -10.13 -17.86 -11.71
N ALA A 86 -10.71 -17.55 -10.54
CA ALA A 86 -11.89 -18.25 -10.03
C ALA A 86 -13.14 -18.00 -10.90
N ASP A 87 -13.38 -16.76 -11.31
CA ASP A 87 -14.52 -16.38 -12.17
C ASP A 87 -14.37 -16.97 -13.57
N TRP A 88 -13.16 -16.94 -14.12
CA TRP A 88 -12.84 -17.62 -15.38
C TRP A 88 -13.06 -19.13 -15.30
N SER A 89 -12.61 -19.77 -14.23
CA SER A 89 -12.83 -21.20 -13.99
C SER A 89 -14.32 -21.56 -13.86
N LYS A 90 -15.18 -20.63 -13.42
CA LYS A 90 -16.64 -20.83 -13.40
C LYS A 90 -17.29 -20.56 -14.76
N GLY A 91 -16.59 -19.90 -15.67
CA GLY A 91 -17.12 -19.45 -16.96
C GLY A 91 -18.02 -18.21 -16.86
N ALA A 92 -18.04 -17.49 -15.73
CA ALA A 92 -18.91 -16.34 -15.54
C ALA A 92 -18.32 -15.31 -14.60
N PHE A 93 -18.57 -14.03 -14.88
CA PHE A 93 -18.25 -12.93 -13.98
C PHE A 93 -19.16 -12.96 -12.75
N THR A 94 -18.57 -12.94 -11.55
CA THR A 94 -19.33 -12.84 -10.30
C THR A 94 -19.31 -11.38 -9.84
N PRO A 95 -20.42 -10.63 -9.78
CA PRO A 95 -20.41 -9.23 -9.34
C PRO A 95 -19.86 -9.05 -7.92
N THR A 96 -20.31 -9.90 -6.98
CA THR A 96 -19.94 -9.89 -5.56
C THR A 96 -19.15 -11.15 -5.20
N SER A 97 -17.81 -11.06 -5.27
CA SER A 97 -16.94 -12.20 -4.93
C SER A 97 -16.43 -12.11 -3.49
N LEU A 98 -16.66 -13.17 -2.71
CA LEU A 98 -16.15 -13.31 -1.34
C LEU A 98 -14.61 -13.34 -1.28
N ILE A 99 -13.93 -13.65 -2.38
CA ILE A 99 -12.47 -13.61 -2.46
C ILE A 99 -11.94 -12.20 -2.15
N GLN A 100 -12.65 -11.15 -2.57
CA GLN A 100 -12.24 -9.77 -2.29
C GLN A 100 -12.43 -9.33 -0.84
N VAL A 101 -13.19 -10.11 -0.05
CA VAL A 101 -13.28 -9.89 1.40
C VAL A 101 -11.97 -10.32 2.09
N ALA A 102 -11.22 -11.26 1.52
CA ALA A 102 -9.98 -11.78 2.11
C ALA A 102 -8.93 -10.71 2.47
N PRO A 103 -8.49 -9.81 1.56
CA PRO A 103 -7.52 -8.77 1.90
C PRO A 103 -8.01 -7.83 3.00
N LEU A 104 -9.29 -7.45 2.96
CA LEU A 104 -9.91 -6.62 3.99
C LEU A 104 -9.93 -7.35 5.34
N ALA A 105 -10.48 -8.56 5.38
CA ALA A 105 -10.61 -9.36 6.60
C ALA A 105 -9.25 -9.68 7.23
N VAL A 106 -8.27 -10.10 6.42
CA VAL A 106 -6.90 -10.35 6.90
C VAL A 106 -6.30 -9.10 7.51
N THR A 107 -6.48 -7.93 6.88
CA THR A 107 -5.96 -6.66 7.41
C THR A 107 -6.66 -6.26 8.72
N MET A 108 -7.97 -6.49 8.81
CA MET A 108 -8.79 -6.16 9.99
C MET A 108 -8.44 -7.00 11.23
N ILE A 109 -7.74 -8.14 11.10
CA ILE A 109 -7.19 -8.89 12.24
C ILE A 109 -6.28 -8.00 13.11
N ALA A 110 -5.61 -7.01 12.52
CA ALA A 110 -4.82 -6.02 13.26
C ALA A 110 -5.65 -5.22 14.28
N GLY A 111 -6.97 -5.13 14.10
CA GLY A 111 -7.92 -4.56 15.05
C GLY A 111 -7.91 -5.24 16.42
N LEU A 112 -7.59 -6.55 16.48
CA LEU A 112 -7.37 -7.26 17.76
C LEU A 112 -6.25 -6.59 18.60
N GLY A 113 -5.32 -5.92 17.92
CA GLY A 113 -4.27 -5.14 18.56
C GLY A 113 -4.84 -4.05 19.47
N LEU A 114 -5.88 -3.33 19.05
CA LEU A 114 -6.49 -2.25 19.82
C LEU A 114 -7.02 -2.75 21.16
N ILE A 115 -7.64 -3.93 21.17
CA ILE A 115 -8.18 -4.57 22.38
C ILE A 115 -7.04 -5.07 23.26
N ARG A 116 -6.11 -5.84 22.69
CA ARG A 116 -5.01 -6.48 23.44
C ARG A 116 -4.02 -5.46 24.02
N HIS A 117 -3.86 -4.31 23.36
CA HIS A 117 -2.86 -3.29 23.70
C HIS A 117 -3.51 -1.93 23.97
N TYR A 118 -4.74 -1.90 24.48
CA TYR A 118 -5.48 -0.67 24.77
C TYR A 118 -4.69 0.31 25.67
N ARG A 119 -3.85 -0.20 26.58
CA ARG A 119 -2.97 0.63 27.43
C ARG A 119 -1.96 1.46 26.64
N VAL A 120 -1.61 1.06 25.42
CA VAL A 120 -0.74 1.84 24.53
C VAL A 120 -1.48 3.05 23.97
N LEU A 121 -2.80 2.96 23.78
CA LEU A 121 -3.63 4.09 23.34
C LEU A 121 -3.67 5.20 24.40
N ALA A 122 -3.65 4.84 25.68
CA ALA A 122 -3.58 5.79 26.81
C ALA A 122 -2.22 6.50 26.94
N GLN A 123 -1.19 6.07 26.21
CA GLN A 123 0.13 6.71 26.24
C GLN A 123 0.19 7.87 25.23
N ARG A 124 1.11 8.83 25.43
CA ARG A 124 1.33 9.94 24.48
C ARG A 124 1.57 9.49 23.04
N ARG A 125 2.10 8.28 22.83
CA ARG A 125 2.29 7.69 21.51
C ARG A 125 0.99 7.24 20.82
N GLY A 126 -0.05 6.92 21.59
CA GLY A 126 -1.37 6.49 21.10
C GLY A 126 -2.33 7.63 20.75
N ILE A 127 -2.11 8.85 21.28
CA ILE A 127 -2.99 10.02 21.05
C ILE A 127 -3.32 10.25 19.56
N PRO A 128 -2.35 10.26 18.61
CA PRO A 128 -2.68 10.50 17.21
C PRO A 128 -3.63 9.46 16.61
N ILE A 129 -3.52 8.22 17.10
CA ILE A 129 -4.37 7.10 16.64
C ILE A 129 -5.77 7.26 17.21
N LEU A 130 -5.90 7.64 18.48
CA LEU A 130 -7.19 7.96 19.08
C LEU A 130 -7.90 9.08 18.33
N LEU A 131 -7.20 10.17 18.00
CA LEU A 131 -7.79 11.28 17.23
C LEU A 131 -8.33 10.80 15.88
N MET A 132 -7.54 10.01 15.14
CA MET A 132 -8.00 9.42 13.88
C MET A 132 -9.22 8.52 14.11
N LEU A 133 -9.19 7.62 15.09
CA LEU A 133 -10.31 6.71 15.37
C LEU A 133 -11.60 7.46 15.77
N PHE A 134 -11.50 8.53 16.56
CA PHE A 134 -12.66 9.36 16.90
C PHE A 134 -13.21 10.11 15.67
N GLY A 135 -12.34 10.64 14.81
CA GLY A 135 -12.77 11.28 13.57
C GLY A 135 -13.48 10.30 12.63
N LEU A 136 -12.97 9.07 12.51
CA LEU A 136 -13.61 8.02 11.73
C LEU A 136 -14.93 7.55 12.34
N ALA A 137 -15.00 7.44 13.67
CA ALA A 137 -16.23 7.06 14.37
C ALA A 137 -17.35 8.09 14.16
N TYR A 138 -17.02 9.40 14.21
CA TYR A 138 -17.97 10.47 13.90
C TYR A 138 -18.52 10.33 12.47
N ALA A 139 -17.64 10.24 11.48
CA ALA A 139 -18.03 10.14 10.08
C ALA A 139 -18.82 8.86 9.75
N TYR A 140 -18.54 7.77 10.48
CA TYR A 140 -19.30 6.53 10.37
C TYR A 140 -20.73 6.67 10.90
N LEU A 141 -20.93 7.35 12.04
CA LEU A 141 -22.27 7.61 12.59
C LEU A 141 -23.09 8.47 11.63
N VAL A 142 -22.49 9.50 11.03
CA VAL A 142 -23.14 10.31 9.98
C VAL A 142 -23.47 9.43 8.76
N GLY A 143 -22.50 8.62 8.31
CA GLY A 143 -22.64 7.72 7.15
C GLY A 143 -23.74 6.66 7.29
N ILE A 144 -23.94 6.11 8.50
CA ILE A 144 -25.04 5.18 8.77
C ILE A 144 -26.40 5.83 8.46
N VAL A 145 -26.57 7.11 8.82
CA VAL A 145 -27.81 7.84 8.65
C VAL A 145 -28.00 8.28 7.19
N SER A 146 -26.93 8.72 6.51
CA SER A 146 -27.01 9.25 5.15
C SER A 146 -26.96 8.19 4.06
N SER A 147 -26.10 7.18 4.21
CA SER A 147 -25.73 6.22 3.15
C SER A 147 -26.11 4.77 3.48
N GLY A 148 -26.60 4.52 4.70
CA GLY A 148 -26.94 3.19 5.19
C GLY A 148 -25.75 2.39 5.72
N VAL A 149 -26.06 1.37 6.53
CA VAL A 149 -25.07 0.61 7.31
C VAL A 149 -24.04 -0.10 6.44
N MET A 150 -24.45 -0.71 5.32
CA MET A 150 -23.52 -1.50 4.48
C MET A 150 -22.46 -0.63 3.81
N ALA A 151 -22.89 0.45 3.14
CA ALA A 151 -21.99 1.40 2.47
C ALA A 151 -21.05 2.09 3.48
N ALA A 152 -21.59 2.56 4.60
CA ALA A 152 -20.81 3.19 5.66
C ALA A 152 -19.78 2.23 6.28
N THR A 153 -20.13 0.96 6.48
CA THR A 153 -19.22 -0.05 7.06
C THR A 153 -18.08 -0.40 6.10
N TYR A 154 -18.38 -0.55 4.81
CA TYR A 154 -17.37 -0.82 3.79
C TYR A 154 -16.38 0.35 3.65
N ASP A 155 -16.88 1.58 3.69
CA ASP A 155 -16.04 2.76 3.62
C ASP A 155 -15.22 2.94 4.92
N LEU A 156 -15.83 2.75 6.10
CA LEU A 156 -15.11 2.72 7.38
C LEU A 156 -13.94 1.73 7.35
N ALA A 157 -14.14 0.53 6.81
CA ALA A 157 -13.07 -0.44 6.66
C ALA A 157 -11.89 0.15 5.87
N ASN A 158 -12.16 0.82 4.74
CA ASN A 158 -11.15 1.46 3.89
C ASN A 158 -10.35 2.57 4.57
N TRP A 159 -10.97 3.28 5.50
CA TRP A 159 -10.31 4.31 6.30
C TRP A 159 -9.56 3.76 7.51
N VAL A 160 -10.09 2.71 8.16
CA VAL A 160 -9.57 2.23 9.45
C VAL A 160 -8.38 1.28 9.28
N TYR A 161 -8.40 0.38 8.28
CA TYR A 161 -7.38 -0.66 8.18
C TYR A 161 -5.93 -0.13 8.02
N PRO A 162 -5.66 1.01 7.34
CA PRO A 162 -4.31 1.56 7.29
C PRO A 162 -3.80 1.96 8.68
N VAL A 163 -4.69 2.56 9.49
CA VAL A 163 -4.42 2.97 10.87
C VAL A 163 -4.19 1.74 11.76
N LEU A 164 -4.99 0.68 11.60
CA LEU A 164 -4.86 -0.56 12.36
C LEU A 164 -3.51 -1.25 12.13
N ILE A 165 -3.08 -1.35 10.87
CA ILE A 165 -1.76 -1.93 10.53
C ILE A 165 -0.63 -1.07 11.09
N GLY A 166 -0.76 0.24 10.99
CA GLY A 166 0.14 1.17 11.64
C GLY A 166 0.28 0.93 13.14
N PHE A 167 -0.85 0.81 13.84
CA PHE A 167 -0.89 0.49 15.26
C PHE A 167 -0.24 -0.87 15.58
N HIS A 168 -0.51 -1.90 14.78
CA HIS A 168 0.10 -3.23 14.91
C HIS A 168 1.63 -3.17 14.84
N ILE A 169 2.20 -2.43 13.89
CA ILE A 169 3.65 -2.22 13.77
C ILE A 169 4.19 -1.45 14.99
N MET A 170 3.46 -0.42 15.46
CA MET A 170 3.87 0.39 16.61
C MET A 170 3.98 -0.43 17.90
N VAL A 171 3.04 -1.32 18.14
CA VAL A 171 3.00 -2.16 19.35
C VAL A 171 4.15 -3.16 19.34
N ASN A 172 4.46 -3.74 18.18
CA ASN A 172 5.52 -4.74 17.99
C ASN A 172 6.87 -4.11 17.59
N ALA A 173 7.12 -2.85 17.96
CA ALA A 173 8.33 -2.12 17.59
C ALA A 173 9.66 -2.78 18.05
N ARG A 174 9.61 -3.72 19.00
CA ARG A 174 10.78 -4.50 19.45
C ARG A 174 11.32 -5.41 18.34
N ASP A 175 10.46 -5.87 17.44
CA ASP A 175 10.80 -6.79 16.36
C ASP A 175 11.09 -6.05 15.04
N TYR A 176 11.36 -4.75 15.12
CA TYR A 176 11.60 -3.87 13.97
C TYR A 176 12.55 -4.46 12.90
N PRO A 177 13.71 -5.07 13.24
CA PRO A 177 14.58 -5.66 12.23
C PRO A 177 13.89 -6.74 11.39
N GLU A 178 13.00 -7.55 11.99
CA GLU A 178 12.22 -8.57 11.27
C GLU A 178 11.17 -7.91 10.37
N TYR A 179 10.46 -6.89 10.86
CA TYR A 179 9.51 -6.11 10.05
C TYR A 179 10.17 -5.50 8.81
N ARG A 180 11.36 -4.91 8.97
CA ARG A 180 12.14 -4.35 7.86
C ARG A 180 12.45 -5.43 6.82
N ASP A 181 13.00 -6.55 7.25
CA ASP A 181 13.47 -7.60 6.36
C ASP A 181 12.28 -8.28 5.63
N VAL A 182 11.17 -8.50 6.34
CA VAL A 182 9.91 -9.04 5.77
C VAL A 182 9.29 -8.06 4.77
N LEU A 183 9.16 -6.78 5.10
CA LEU A 183 8.58 -5.78 4.20
C LEU A 183 9.41 -5.64 2.92
N LEU A 184 10.74 -5.48 3.04
CA LEU A 184 11.61 -5.41 1.87
C LEU A 184 11.49 -6.68 1.02
N SER A 185 11.54 -7.87 1.62
CA SER A 185 11.39 -9.13 0.89
C SER A 185 10.04 -9.22 0.16
N THR A 186 8.95 -8.90 0.86
CA THR A 186 7.58 -8.97 0.33
C THR A 186 7.39 -8.02 -0.84
N PHE A 187 7.88 -6.78 -0.74
CA PHE A 187 7.78 -5.83 -1.85
C PHE A 187 8.68 -6.18 -3.03
N MET A 188 9.86 -6.76 -2.81
CA MET A 188 10.72 -7.19 -3.93
C MET A 188 10.12 -8.37 -4.69
N TRP A 189 9.64 -9.39 -3.99
CA TRP A 189 8.99 -10.54 -4.63
C TRP A 189 7.62 -10.20 -5.20
N GLY A 190 6.84 -9.36 -4.51
CA GLY A 190 5.58 -8.83 -5.02
C GLY A 190 5.78 -8.02 -6.29
N MET A 191 6.78 -7.13 -6.33
CA MET A 191 7.15 -6.38 -7.53
C MET A 191 7.58 -7.28 -8.68
N LEU A 192 8.28 -8.39 -8.39
CA LEU A 192 8.62 -9.36 -9.42
C LEU A 192 7.37 -10.00 -10.02
N VAL A 193 6.49 -10.55 -9.17
CA VAL A 193 5.27 -11.24 -9.62
C VAL A 193 4.34 -10.28 -10.36
N MET A 194 4.03 -9.14 -9.74
CA MET A 194 3.15 -8.14 -10.35
C MET A 194 3.81 -7.48 -11.58
N GLY A 195 5.13 -7.28 -11.56
CA GLY A 195 5.87 -6.74 -12.69
C GLY A 195 5.82 -7.66 -13.90
N LEU A 196 6.15 -8.94 -13.73
CA LEU A 196 6.11 -9.92 -14.81
C LEU A 196 4.68 -10.14 -15.32
N TYR A 197 3.71 -10.29 -14.41
CA TYR A 197 2.31 -10.46 -14.81
C TYR A 197 1.76 -9.21 -15.53
N GLY A 198 2.18 -8.00 -15.14
CA GLY A 198 1.78 -6.77 -15.83
C GLY A 198 2.29 -6.69 -17.27
N VAL A 199 3.49 -7.21 -17.53
CA VAL A 199 4.01 -7.36 -18.90
C VAL A 199 3.14 -8.36 -19.68
N VAL A 200 2.87 -9.54 -19.11
CA VAL A 200 2.00 -10.55 -19.73
C VAL A 200 0.61 -9.97 -20.03
N GLN A 201 0.01 -9.26 -19.08
CA GLN A 201 -1.29 -8.61 -19.23
C GLN A 201 -1.31 -7.63 -20.41
N TYR A 202 -0.25 -6.85 -20.59
CA TYR A 202 -0.19 -5.87 -21.67
C TYR A 202 -0.06 -6.51 -23.07
N PHE A 203 0.83 -7.50 -23.21
CA PHE A 203 1.14 -8.10 -24.52
C PHE A 203 0.17 -9.22 -24.93
N VAL A 204 -0.36 -9.97 -23.97
CA VAL A 204 -1.21 -11.14 -24.23
C VAL A 204 -2.68 -10.83 -23.99
N MET A 205 -2.99 -10.00 -23.00
CA MET A 205 -4.35 -9.77 -22.49
C MET A 205 -5.08 -11.09 -22.22
N PRO A 206 -4.76 -11.78 -21.11
CA PRO A 206 -5.38 -13.07 -20.78
C PRO A 206 -6.92 -13.00 -20.71
N GLN A 207 -7.60 -14.09 -21.06
CA GLN A 207 -9.06 -14.13 -21.15
C GLN A 207 -9.78 -13.85 -19.83
N TRP A 208 -9.18 -14.21 -18.70
CA TRP A 208 -9.72 -13.87 -17.38
C TRP A 208 -9.63 -12.37 -17.06
N ASP A 209 -8.67 -11.65 -17.63
CA ASP A 209 -8.57 -10.19 -17.53
C ASP A 209 -9.59 -9.50 -18.45
N VAL A 210 -9.84 -10.07 -19.63
CA VAL A 210 -10.93 -9.63 -20.53
C VAL A 210 -12.28 -9.77 -19.84
N LEU A 211 -12.57 -10.95 -19.26
CA LEU A 211 -13.79 -11.19 -18.51
C LEU A 211 -13.96 -10.19 -17.35
N TRP A 212 -12.87 -9.89 -16.65
CA TRP A 212 -12.85 -8.90 -15.56
C TRP A 212 -13.20 -7.49 -16.04
N MET A 213 -12.55 -7.04 -17.12
CA MET A 213 -12.74 -5.68 -17.65
C MET A 213 -14.15 -5.46 -18.18
N ILE A 214 -14.69 -6.44 -18.91
CA ILE A 214 -16.06 -6.39 -19.44
C ILE A 214 -17.07 -6.47 -18.29
N GLY A 215 -16.93 -7.45 -17.40
CA GLY A 215 -17.88 -7.66 -16.30
C GLY A 215 -17.88 -6.55 -15.25
N SER A 216 -16.74 -5.89 -15.05
CA SER A 216 -16.60 -4.78 -14.07
C SER A 216 -16.81 -3.39 -14.68
N ASP A 217 -17.19 -3.30 -15.96
CA ASP A 217 -17.37 -2.06 -16.71
C ASP A 217 -16.17 -1.09 -16.61
N MET A 218 -14.98 -1.61 -16.90
CA MET A 218 -13.72 -0.90 -16.70
C MET A 218 -13.27 -0.08 -17.91
N GLY A 219 -14.17 0.64 -18.58
CA GLY A 219 -13.84 1.42 -19.78
C GLY A 219 -12.70 2.43 -19.58
N SER A 220 -12.51 2.95 -18.34
CA SER A 220 -11.40 3.85 -17.99
C SER A 220 -10.00 3.21 -18.01
N GLN A 221 -9.91 1.87 -18.07
CA GLN A 221 -8.66 1.12 -18.18
C GLN A 221 -8.21 0.95 -19.63
N GLY A 222 -9.01 1.37 -20.61
CA GLY A 222 -8.76 1.14 -22.03
C GLY A 222 -9.47 -0.12 -22.53
N GLU A 223 -9.13 -0.51 -23.75
CA GLU A 223 -9.78 -1.64 -24.43
C GLU A 223 -9.23 -2.98 -23.93
N PRO A 224 -10.07 -4.02 -23.76
CA PRO A 224 -9.67 -5.35 -23.31
C PRO A 224 -9.00 -6.15 -24.43
N VAL A 225 -8.00 -5.56 -25.09
CA VAL A 225 -7.22 -6.15 -26.18
C VAL A 225 -5.72 -5.97 -25.92
N PRO A 226 -4.85 -6.82 -26.50
CA PRO A 226 -3.41 -6.61 -26.44
C PRO A 226 -3.01 -5.19 -26.82
N TYR A 227 -2.05 -4.60 -26.09
CA TYR A 227 -1.57 -3.22 -26.25
C TYR A 227 -2.58 -2.10 -25.94
N GLY A 228 -3.86 -2.43 -25.76
CA GLY A 228 -4.96 -1.48 -25.55
C GLY A 228 -5.17 -1.06 -24.10
N VAL A 229 -4.65 -1.85 -23.15
CA VAL A 229 -4.96 -1.72 -21.72
C VAL A 229 -3.93 -0.91 -20.94
N ARG A 230 -4.42 -0.19 -19.93
CA ARG A 230 -3.63 0.35 -18.82
C ARG A 230 -3.38 -0.76 -17.82
N VAL A 231 -2.12 -1.16 -17.68
CA VAL A 231 -1.75 -2.31 -16.84
C VAL A 231 -2.24 -2.12 -15.39
N PHE A 232 -2.98 -3.11 -14.91
CA PHE A 232 -3.40 -3.26 -13.52
C PHE A 232 -2.84 -4.52 -12.86
N SER A 233 -2.16 -5.36 -13.64
CA SER A 233 -1.48 -6.58 -13.21
C SER A 233 -2.42 -7.44 -12.36
N THR A 234 -1.94 -7.97 -11.22
CA THR A 234 -2.67 -8.86 -10.31
C THR A 234 -3.66 -8.12 -9.39
N MET A 235 -3.79 -6.79 -9.49
CA MET A 235 -4.64 -5.97 -8.61
C MET A 235 -5.97 -5.58 -9.28
N ASN A 236 -6.89 -4.97 -8.53
CA ASN A 236 -8.26 -4.69 -9.03
C ASN A 236 -8.33 -3.67 -10.20
N SER A 237 -7.40 -2.70 -10.24
CA SER A 237 -7.36 -1.65 -11.26
C SER A 237 -5.98 -0.98 -11.28
N SER A 238 -5.72 -0.11 -12.28
CA SER A 238 -4.41 0.52 -12.44
C SER A 238 -4.01 1.38 -11.24
N GLY A 239 -4.97 1.96 -10.52
CA GLY A 239 -4.72 2.86 -9.38
C GLY A 239 -4.04 2.17 -8.19
N PRO A 240 -4.69 1.17 -7.57
CA PRO A 240 -4.09 0.35 -6.50
C PRO A 240 -2.76 -0.28 -6.93
N PHE A 241 -2.69 -0.80 -8.17
CA PHE A 241 -1.46 -1.35 -8.75
C PHE A 241 -0.33 -0.31 -8.77
N ALA A 242 -0.61 0.89 -9.28
CA ALA A 242 0.37 1.95 -9.39
C ALA A 242 0.94 2.36 -8.03
N PHE A 243 0.10 2.44 -6.98
CA PHE A 243 0.58 2.68 -5.62
C PHE A 243 1.50 1.56 -5.13
N ALA A 244 1.06 0.31 -5.24
CA ALA A 244 1.82 -0.85 -4.77
C ALA A 244 3.20 -0.96 -5.46
N ILE A 245 3.23 -0.85 -6.79
CA ILE A 245 4.47 -0.96 -7.56
C ILE A 245 5.38 0.26 -7.35
N MET A 246 4.83 1.47 -7.22
CA MET A 246 5.59 2.66 -6.84
C MET A 246 6.26 2.46 -5.47
N GLY A 247 5.52 1.97 -4.48
CA GLY A 247 6.06 1.64 -3.16
C GLY A 247 7.21 0.63 -3.25
N ALA A 248 7.07 -0.39 -4.10
CA ALA A 248 8.12 -1.36 -4.33
C ALA A 248 9.36 -0.76 -5.01
N LEU A 249 9.17 0.05 -6.06
CA LEU A 249 10.25 0.74 -6.77
C LEU A 249 11.06 1.65 -5.83
N VAL A 250 10.38 2.33 -4.91
CA VAL A 250 11.02 3.14 -3.87
C VAL A 250 11.87 2.27 -2.92
N PHE A 251 11.42 1.06 -2.60
CA PHE A 251 12.16 0.11 -1.76
C PHE A 251 13.34 -0.59 -2.46
N VAL A 252 13.40 -0.62 -3.80
CA VAL A 252 14.53 -1.23 -4.54
C VAL A 252 15.89 -0.67 -4.10
N PHE A 253 15.95 0.62 -3.79
CA PHE A 253 17.19 1.27 -3.37
C PHE A 253 17.62 0.89 -1.94
N ALA A 254 16.68 0.47 -1.09
CA ALA A 254 16.94 0.00 0.28
C ALA A 254 17.13 -1.53 0.37
N ALA A 255 16.56 -2.27 -0.58
CA ALA A 255 16.58 -3.73 -0.62
C ALA A 255 18.00 -4.31 -0.75
N PRO A 256 18.44 -5.24 0.13
CA PRO A 256 19.74 -5.91 0.00
C PRO A 256 19.76 -7.03 -1.04
N GLN A 257 18.61 -7.54 -1.49
CA GLN A 257 18.51 -8.73 -2.33
C GLN A 257 19.00 -8.49 -3.77
N LYS A 258 19.70 -9.45 -4.37
CA LYS A 258 20.14 -9.34 -5.78
C LYS A 258 18.97 -9.33 -6.78
N ILE A 259 17.88 -10.05 -6.47
CA ILE A 259 16.67 -10.14 -7.31
C ILE A 259 16.01 -8.78 -7.57
N ARG A 260 16.29 -7.77 -6.72
CA ARG A 260 15.72 -6.43 -6.82
C ARG A 260 15.92 -5.75 -8.18
N TRP A 261 16.98 -6.11 -8.92
CA TRP A 261 17.25 -5.53 -10.23
C TRP A 261 16.33 -6.09 -11.30
N PHE A 262 16.19 -7.41 -11.33
CA PHE A 262 15.26 -8.07 -12.23
C PHE A 262 13.81 -7.70 -11.91
N ALA A 263 13.47 -7.74 -10.62
CA ALA A 263 12.16 -7.30 -10.14
C ALA A 263 11.93 -5.81 -10.43
N GLY A 264 12.96 -4.97 -10.27
CA GLY A 264 12.89 -3.54 -10.57
C GLY A 264 12.67 -3.26 -12.05
N ALA A 265 13.32 -4.00 -12.95
CA ALA A 265 13.10 -3.88 -14.39
C ALA A 265 11.67 -4.26 -14.77
N ALA A 266 11.22 -5.46 -14.42
CA ALA A 266 9.85 -5.91 -14.70
C ALA A 266 8.79 -4.99 -14.06
N GLY A 267 9.05 -4.54 -12.82
CA GLY A 267 8.18 -3.63 -12.09
C GLY A 267 8.11 -2.24 -12.70
N PHE A 268 9.23 -1.69 -13.17
CA PHE A 268 9.27 -0.37 -13.80
C PHE A 268 8.55 -0.37 -15.16
N VAL A 269 8.71 -1.43 -15.96
CA VAL A 269 7.98 -1.59 -17.22
C VAL A 269 6.47 -1.59 -16.98
N SER A 270 6.00 -2.44 -16.07
CA SER A 270 4.57 -2.49 -15.74
C SER A 270 4.06 -1.21 -15.10
N PHE A 271 4.89 -0.53 -14.29
CA PHE A 271 4.58 0.80 -13.78
C PHE A 271 4.44 1.83 -14.90
N ALA A 272 5.30 1.78 -15.92
CA ALA A 272 5.18 2.68 -17.05
C ALA A 272 3.91 2.44 -17.86
N LEU A 273 3.55 1.17 -18.05
CA LEU A 273 2.36 0.75 -18.79
C LEU A 273 1.04 0.91 -18.00
N CYS A 274 1.06 1.16 -16.68
CA CYS A 274 -0.17 1.45 -15.91
C CYS A 274 -0.72 2.85 -16.17
N LEU A 275 0.13 3.77 -16.65
CA LEU A 275 -0.24 5.11 -17.12
C LEU A 275 -0.98 5.98 -16.06
N VAL A 276 -0.75 5.75 -14.76
CA VAL A 276 -1.34 6.55 -13.66
C VAL A 276 -0.48 7.78 -13.35
N ARG A 277 -0.97 8.98 -13.68
CA ARG A 277 -0.20 10.23 -13.60
C ARG A 277 0.24 10.62 -12.19
N SER A 278 -0.65 10.52 -11.21
CA SER A 278 -0.37 10.92 -9.83
C SER A 278 0.79 10.13 -9.22
N THR A 279 0.89 8.83 -9.52
CA THR A 279 1.96 7.97 -9.01
C THR A 279 3.29 8.18 -9.72
N TRP A 280 3.31 8.62 -10.99
CA TRP A 280 4.55 9.08 -11.64
C TRP A 280 5.13 10.30 -10.93
N GLY A 281 4.28 11.30 -10.67
CA GLY A 281 4.67 12.48 -9.87
C GLY A 281 5.11 12.09 -8.46
N GLY A 282 4.36 11.20 -7.81
CA GLY A 282 4.73 10.63 -6.52
C GLY A 282 6.09 9.93 -6.54
N TRP A 283 6.35 9.10 -7.54
CA TRP A 283 7.64 8.40 -7.68
C TRP A 283 8.80 9.38 -7.85
N VAL A 284 8.65 10.41 -8.70
CA VAL A 284 9.66 11.47 -8.87
C VAL A 284 9.91 12.22 -7.56
N ILE A 285 8.87 12.57 -6.81
CA ILE A 285 8.98 13.20 -5.48
C ILE A 285 9.74 12.27 -4.52
N ALA A 286 9.42 10.97 -4.52
CA ALA A 286 10.11 10.00 -3.67
C ALA A 286 11.61 9.91 -4.03
N LEU A 287 11.95 9.84 -5.32
CA LEU A 287 13.34 9.84 -5.78
C LEU A 287 14.08 11.12 -5.38
N ALA A 288 13.47 12.30 -5.57
CA ALA A 288 14.06 13.58 -5.19
C ALA A 288 14.37 13.61 -3.68
N ILE A 289 13.43 13.16 -2.85
CA ILE A 289 13.60 13.07 -1.40
C ILE A 289 14.73 12.09 -1.03
N GLN A 290 14.80 10.92 -1.68
CA GLN A 290 15.89 9.97 -1.44
C GLN A 290 17.25 10.54 -1.85
N LEU A 291 17.34 11.26 -2.96
CA LEU A 291 18.58 11.90 -3.42
C LEU A 291 19.06 12.97 -2.43
N VAL A 292 18.15 13.77 -1.86
CA VAL A 292 18.46 14.80 -0.86
C VAL A 292 18.94 14.19 0.46
N GLN A 293 18.38 13.04 0.88
CA GLN A 293 18.76 12.39 2.14
C GLN A 293 20.02 11.54 2.04
N SER A 294 20.42 11.15 0.83
CA SER A 294 21.52 10.21 0.60
C SER A 294 22.88 10.88 0.64
N SER A 295 23.87 10.20 1.23
CA SER A 295 25.28 10.55 1.06
C SER A 295 25.68 10.51 -0.42
N ASN A 296 26.73 11.26 -0.83
CA ASN A 296 27.17 11.30 -2.24
C ASN A 296 27.39 9.91 -2.87
N ARG A 297 27.90 8.94 -2.12
CA ARG A 297 28.07 7.55 -2.59
C ARG A 297 26.74 6.86 -2.88
N VAL A 298 25.75 7.02 -1.99
CA VAL A 298 24.41 6.45 -2.16
C VAL A 298 23.65 7.21 -3.25
N ARG A 299 23.81 8.53 -3.34
CA ARG A 299 23.24 9.37 -4.40
C ARG A 299 23.70 8.92 -5.79
N MET A 300 25.01 8.71 -5.97
CA MET A 300 25.53 8.15 -7.21
C MET A 300 24.99 6.75 -7.50
N ARG A 301 24.85 5.90 -6.47
CA ARG A 301 24.21 4.59 -6.65
C ARG A 301 22.76 4.74 -7.11
N ILE A 302 21.96 5.62 -6.52
CA ILE A 302 20.55 5.86 -6.93
C ILE A 302 20.50 6.34 -8.38
N LEU A 303 21.35 7.31 -8.76
CA LEU A 303 21.41 7.81 -10.13
C LEU A 303 21.77 6.70 -11.13
N ILE A 304 22.84 5.93 -10.86
CA ILE A 304 23.24 4.79 -11.70
C ILE A 304 22.12 3.75 -11.75
N SER A 305 21.49 3.45 -10.63
CA SER A 305 20.36 2.51 -10.56
C SER A 305 19.19 2.96 -11.42
N GLY A 306 18.87 4.25 -11.41
CA GLY A 306 17.83 4.86 -12.24
C GLY A 306 18.18 4.78 -13.73
N VAL A 307 19.41 5.13 -14.10
CA VAL A 307 19.91 4.99 -15.48
C VAL A 307 19.86 3.55 -15.94
N VAL A 308 20.25 2.59 -15.11
CA VAL A 308 20.16 1.16 -15.42
C VAL A 308 18.72 0.72 -15.60
N LEU A 309 17.79 1.13 -14.72
CA LEU A 309 16.38 0.79 -14.85
C LEU A 309 15.76 1.35 -16.14
N VAL A 310 16.04 2.61 -16.46
CA VAL A 310 15.60 3.23 -17.73
C VAL A 310 16.25 2.53 -18.92
N GLY A 311 17.56 2.26 -18.86
CA GLY A 311 18.32 1.56 -19.89
C GLY A 311 17.78 0.16 -20.18
N LEU A 312 17.41 -0.59 -19.15
CA LEU A 312 16.78 -1.92 -19.28
C LEU A 312 15.40 -1.86 -19.96
N CYS A 313 14.77 -0.69 -20.01
CA CYS A 313 13.47 -0.49 -20.66
C CYS A 313 13.59 0.04 -22.10
N VAL A 314 14.79 0.44 -22.54
CA VAL A 314 15.02 0.94 -23.91
C VAL A 314 14.58 -0.06 -24.98
N PRO A 315 14.84 -1.38 -24.85
CA PRO A 315 14.36 -2.35 -25.84
C PRO A 315 12.84 -2.37 -26.01
N LEU A 316 12.07 -1.97 -25.00
CA LEU A 316 10.61 -1.93 -25.11
C LEU A 316 10.12 -0.72 -25.92
N LEU A 317 10.95 0.32 -26.08
CA LEU A 317 10.63 1.44 -26.95
C LEU A 317 10.75 1.08 -28.44
N THR A 318 11.30 -0.08 -28.80
CA THR A 318 11.25 -0.56 -30.19
C THR A 318 9.87 -1.10 -30.55
N VAL A 319 8.99 -1.32 -29.57
CA VAL A 319 7.59 -1.71 -29.79
C VAL A 319 6.76 -0.44 -29.97
N GLY A 320 6.31 -0.17 -31.20
CA GLY A 320 5.58 1.06 -31.56
C GLY A 320 4.47 1.47 -30.58
N PRO A 321 3.51 0.58 -30.27
CA PRO A 321 2.44 0.90 -29.30
C PRO A 321 2.94 1.28 -27.91
N VAL A 322 4.05 0.70 -27.44
CA VAL A 322 4.66 1.06 -26.14
C VAL A 322 5.29 2.45 -26.22
N ALA A 323 6.04 2.72 -27.29
CA ALA A 323 6.68 4.01 -27.52
C ALA A 323 5.65 5.15 -27.61
N ASP A 324 4.57 4.94 -28.36
CA ASP A 324 3.50 5.94 -28.53
C ASP A 324 2.82 6.27 -27.21
N ARG A 325 2.52 5.25 -26.39
CA ARG A 325 1.87 5.43 -25.09
C ARG A 325 2.80 6.13 -24.09
N LEU A 326 4.06 5.73 -24.01
CA LEU A 326 5.05 6.38 -23.13
C LEU A 326 5.35 7.81 -23.61
N GLY A 327 5.46 8.01 -24.93
CA GLY A 327 5.67 9.32 -25.55
C GLY A 327 4.53 10.29 -25.27
N ALA A 328 3.28 9.86 -25.46
CA ALA A 328 2.09 10.64 -25.12
C ALA A 328 2.05 11.00 -23.62
N ARG A 329 2.54 10.11 -22.74
CA ARG A 329 2.66 10.43 -21.32
C ARG A 329 3.74 11.43 -21.01
N LEU A 330 4.92 11.32 -21.61
CA LEU A 330 5.98 12.31 -21.43
C LEU A 330 5.53 13.69 -21.90
N GLN A 331 4.83 13.78 -23.04
CA GLN A 331 4.24 15.02 -23.53
C GLN A 331 3.20 15.61 -22.57
N SER A 332 2.36 14.78 -21.94
CA SER A 332 1.38 15.25 -20.95
C SER A 332 2.01 15.83 -19.67
N ILE A 333 3.26 15.45 -19.35
CA ILE A 333 4.01 15.99 -18.21
C ILE A 333 4.68 17.31 -18.58
N THR A 334 5.05 17.53 -19.85
CA THR A 334 5.69 18.78 -20.31
C THR A 334 4.66 19.86 -20.66
N ASN A 335 3.49 19.48 -21.16
CA ASN A 335 2.43 20.41 -21.58
C ASN A 335 1.31 20.50 -20.53
N LEU A 336 1.60 21.13 -19.38
CA LEU A 336 0.60 21.37 -18.32
C LEU A 336 -0.51 22.36 -18.72
N LYS A 337 -0.34 23.12 -19.82
CA LYS A 337 -1.24 24.23 -20.19
C LYS A 337 -2.54 23.80 -20.90
N ASP A 338 -2.61 22.59 -21.46
CA ASP A 338 -3.78 22.08 -22.22
C ASP A 338 -4.47 20.88 -21.53
N ASP A 339 -4.17 20.62 -20.27
CA ASP A 339 -4.67 19.44 -19.58
C ASP A 339 -6.10 19.67 -19.06
N ARG A 340 -7.08 19.12 -19.79
CA ARG A 340 -8.51 19.06 -19.39
C ARG A 340 -8.69 18.62 -17.94
N SER A 341 -7.83 17.74 -17.40
CA SER A 341 -7.96 17.27 -16.02
C SER A 341 -7.49 18.24 -14.94
N TYR A 342 -6.66 19.24 -15.25
CA TYR A 342 -6.37 20.32 -14.30
C TYR A 342 -7.51 21.35 -14.30
N ASP A 343 -8.09 21.65 -15.46
CA ASP A 343 -9.22 22.57 -15.59
C ASP A 343 -10.51 22.00 -14.96
N ASP A 344 -10.82 20.72 -15.22
CA ASP A 344 -11.95 20.01 -14.60
C ASP A 344 -11.81 19.96 -13.07
N ARG A 345 -10.57 19.80 -12.57
CA ARG A 345 -10.30 19.87 -11.13
C ARG A 345 -10.49 21.27 -10.57
N ASN A 346 -9.98 22.30 -11.24
CA ASN A 346 -10.11 23.67 -10.73
C ASN A 346 -11.57 24.11 -10.67
N LYS A 347 -12.37 23.72 -11.68
CA LYS A 347 -13.83 23.85 -11.67
C LYS A 347 -14.46 23.05 -10.53
N PHE A 348 -14.05 21.81 -10.34
CA PHE A 348 -14.48 20.99 -9.20
C PHE A 348 -14.17 21.67 -7.86
N TYR A 349 -12.94 22.15 -7.63
CA TYR A 349 -12.56 22.88 -6.42
C TYR A 349 -13.42 24.13 -6.21
N ALA A 350 -13.70 24.90 -7.26
CA ALA A 350 -14.52 26.11 -7.18
C ALA A 350 -15.97 25.81 -6.81
N THR A 351 -16.60 24.82 -7.45
CA THR A 351 -17.98 24.42 -7.15
C THR A 351 -18.09 23.76 -5.77
N PHE A 352 -17.08 22.97 -5.41
CA PHE A 352 -17.11 22.13 -4.21
C PHE A 352 -16.68 22.88 -2.94
N ALA A 353 -15.86 23.92 -3.06
CA ALA A 353 -15.51 24.77 -1.91
C ALA A 353 -16.77 25.37 -1.27
N GLN A 354 -17.75 25.80 -2.08
CA GLN A 354 -18.99 26.35 -1.55
C GLN A 354 -19.79 25.30 -0.76
N THR A 355 -19.96 24.10 -1.30
CA THR A 355 -20.64 22.98 -0.60
C THR A 355 -19.90 22.57 0.67
N ALA A 356 -18.57 22.46 0.62
CA ALA A 356 -17.76 22.05 1.76
C ALA A 356 -17.73 23.06 2.92
N PHE A 357 -17.95 24.36 2.66
CA PHE A 357 -18.08 25.36 3.73
C PHE A 357 -19.50 25.43 4.31
N THR A 358 -20.53 25.08 3.54
CA THR A 358 -21.91 25.09 4.02
C THR A 358 -22.31 23.81 4.76
N ASP A 359 -21.77 22.67 4.35
CA ASP A 359 -22.01 21.39 5.02
C ASP A 359 -20.92 21.08 6.06
N VAL A 360 -21.20 21.48 7.30
CA VAL A 360 -20.27 21.27 8.42
C VAL A 360 -20.21 19.80 8.85
N ALA A 361 -21.32 19.07 8.72
CA ALA A 361 -21.44 17.68 9.15
C ALA A 361 -20.79 16.71 8.16
N GLY A 362 -20.76 17.09 6.89
CA GLY A 362 -20.32 16.24 5.78
C GLY A 362 -21.37 15.20 5.41
N GLU A 363 -21.16 14.56 4.26
CA GLU A 363 -22.09 13.55 3.73
C GLU A 363 -21.95 12.19 4.41
N GLY A 364 -20.88 12.00 5.20
CA GLY A 364 -20.62 10.76 5.92
C GLY A 364 -19.99 9.65 5.07
N MET A 365 -19.57 8.58 5.75
CA MET A 365 -18.98 7.40 5.12
C MET A 365 -19.98 6.66 4.23
N GLY A 366 -19.53 6.22 3.07
CA GLY A 366 -20.37 5.58 2.07
C GLY A 366 -20.74 6.48 0.88
N ALA A 367 -20.62 7.80 1.05
CA ALA A 367 -21.07 8.79 0.08
C ALA A 367 -20.20 8.91 -1.19
N THR A 368 -18.99 8.33 -1.22
CA THR A 368 -18.07 8.45 -2.39
C THR A 368 -17.43 7.13 -2.78
N GLY A 369 -16.93 7.04 -4.01
CA GLY A 369 -16.14 5.89 -4.44
C GLY A 369 -16.96 4.60 -4.57
N ALA A 370 -16.29 3.46 -4.40
CA ALA A 370 -16.89 2.14 -4.61
C ALA A 370 -17.99 1.76 -3.60
N SER A 371 -18.04 2.41 -2.44
CA SER A 371 -19.09 2.16 -1.43
C SER A 371 -20.48 2.61 -1.90
N THR A 372 -20.54 3.57 -2.83
CA THR A 372 -21.82 4.07 -3.37
C THR A 372 -22.60 3.00 -4.12
N LYS A 373 -21.92 1.96 -4.63
CA LYS A 373 -22.57 0.77 -5.22
C LYS A 373 -23.39 -0.04 -4.21
N LEU A 374 -23.11 0.11 -2.92
CA LEU A 374 -23.81 -0.60 -1.85
C LEU A 374 -24.99 0.21 -1.30
N SER A 375 -25.11 1.48 -1.69
CA SER A 375 -26.22 2.37 -1.33
C SER A 375 -27.14 2.68 -2.50
N SER A 376 -26.79 2.28 -3.74
CA SER A 376 -27.63 2.40 -4.93
C SER A 376 -28.45 1.12 -5.14
N ASP A 377 -29.75 1.27 -5.43
CA ASP A 377 -30.65 0.13 -5.68
C ASP A 377 -30.26 -0.68 -6.94
N SER A 378 -29.51 -0.07 -7.87
CA SER A 378 -29.04 -0.70 -9.11
C SER A 378 -27.68 -1.39 -8.99
N GLY A 379 -26.94 -1.22 -7.89
CA GLY A 379 -25.56 -1.69 -7.76
C GLY A 379 -24.53 -0.94 -8.63
N GLU A 380 -24.95 0.12 -9.31
CA GLU A 380 -24.11 0.99 -10.12
C GLU A 380 -23.41 2.06 -9.27
N LEU A 381 -22.37 2.69 -9.81
CA LEU A 381 -21.67 3.80 -9.12
C LEU A 381 -22.65 4.96 -8.88
N GLY A 382 -22.75 5.40 -7.62
CA GLY A 382 -23.57 6.56 -7.28
C GLY A 382 -22.99 7.87 -7.82
N LYS A 383 -23.71 8.98 -7.64
CA LYS A 383 -23.38 10.32 -8.13
C LYS A 383 -21.94 10.79 -7.85
N TYR A 384 -21.35 10.35 -6.73
CA TYR A 384 -19.97 10.66 -6.33
C TYR A 384 -19.05 9.43 -6.36
N GLY A 385 -19.35 8.45 -7.22
CA GLY A 385 -18.58 7.22 -7.40
C GLY A 385 -17.15 7.44 -7.92
N SER A 386 -16.89 8.54 -8.61
CA SER A 386 -15.54 9.02 -8.98
C SER A 386 -15.28 10.38 -8.33
N PHE A 387 -14.35 10.43 -7.38
CA PHE A 387 -14.00 11.66 -6.66
C PHE A 387 -12.51 11.96 -6.81
N ASP A 388 -12.17 12.85 -7.74
CA ASP A 388 -10.80 13.09 -8.21
C ASP A 388 -10.05 14.19 -7.44
N SER A 389 -10.24 14.24 -6.12
CA SER A 389 -9.48 15.10 -5.19
C SER A 389 -9.47 14.54 -3.77
N GLY A 390 -8.31 14.16 -3.26
CA GLY A 390 -8.20 13.68 -1.87
C GLY A 390 -8.41 14.79 -0.85
N VAL A 391 -7.90 15.99 -1.13
CA VAL A 391 -8.03 17.16 -0.25
C VAL A 391 -9.49 17.56 -0.04
N MET A 392 -10.33 17.44 -1.06
CA MET A 392 -11.77 17.71 -0.93
C MET A 392 -12.56 16.50 -0.45
N ASN A 393 -12.11 15.27 -0.75
CA ASN A 393 -12.78 14.05 -0.33
C ASN A 393 -12.78 13.88 1.20
N VAL A 394 -11.68 14.24 1.86
CA VAL A 394 -11.54 14.12 3.32
C VAL A 394 -12.61 14.95 4.07
N PRO A 395 -12.74 16.28 3.87
CA PRO A 395 -13.79 17.07 4.51
C PRO A 395 -15.19 16.69 4.08
N PHE A 396 -15.38 16.25 2.84
CA PHE A 396 -16.69 15.81 2.36
C PHE A 396 -17.19 14.55 3.07
N VAL A 397 -16.34 13.53 3.18
CA VAL A 397 -16.72 12.24 3.79
C VAL A 397 -16.71 12.32 5.30
N LEU A 398 -15.72 12.98 5.90
CA LEU A 398 -15.55 13.00 7.35
C LEU A 398 -16.29 14.15 8.05
N GLY A 399 -16.79 15.13 7.32
CA GLY A 399 -17.21 16.41 7.88
C GLY A 399 -16.05 17.21 8.47
N TRP A 400 -16.31 18.45 8.89
CA TRP A 400 -15.29 19.26 9.55
C TRP A 400 -14.84 18.67 10.90
N PRO A 401 -15.74 18.22 11.80
CA PRO A 401 -15.32 17.60 13.06
C PRO A 401 -14.44 16.36 12.85
N GLY A 402 -14.86 15.44 11.97
CA GLY A 402 -14.09 14.24 11.66
C GLY A 402 -12.76 14.55 10.98
N THR A 403 -12.74 15.52 10.07
CA THR A 403 -11.53 15.96 9.36
C THR A 403 -10.52 16.59 10.29
N LEU A 404 -10.94 17.50 11.17
CA LEU A 404 -10.03 18.15 12.11
C LEU A 404 -9.39 17.13 13.05
N LEU A 405 -10.17 16.18 13.57
CA LEU A 405 -9.64 15.10 14.41
C LEU A 405 -8.67 14.20 13.63
N TYR A 406 -9.09 13.74 12.45
CA TYR A 406 -8.29 12.83 11.63
C TYR A 406 -6.98 13.47 11.16
N LEU A 407 -7.04 14.66 10.57
CA LEU A 407 -5.87 15.39 10.11
C LEU A 407 -4.96 15.82 11.28
N SER A 408 -5.49 16.18 12.44
CA SER A 408 -4.66 16.43 13.62
C SER A 408 -3.84 15.19 13.99
N GLY A 409 -4.45 14.01 13.99
CA GLY A 409 -3.75 12.75 14.20
C GLY A 409 -2.67 12.49 13.15
N VAL A 410 -2.99 12.68 11.86
CA VAL A 410 -2.04 12.53 10.75
C VAL A 410 -0.87 13.51 10.89
N VAL A 411 -1.12 14.81 11.09
CA VAL A 411 -0.08 15.85 11.25
C VAL A 411 0.81 15.57 12.45
N MET A 412 0.24 15.13 13.57
CA MET A 412 1.03 14.72 14.74
C MET A 412 1.95 13.52 14.44
N LEU A 413 1.47 12.53 13.69
CA LEU A 413 2.29 11.40 13.24
C LEU A 413 3.38 11.87 12.28
N PHE A 414 3.08 12.74 11.32
CA PHE A 414 4.06 13.30 10.39
C PHE A 414 5.16 14.07 11.11
N GLY A 415 4.81 14.95 12.05
CA GLY A 415 5.78 15.70 12.84
C GLY A 415 6.71 14.79 13.64
N ARG A 416 6.18 13.70 14.22
CA ARG A 416 6.99 12.69 14.93
C ARG A 416 7.87 11.89 13.97
N THR A 417 7.36 11.54 12.81
CA THR A 417 8.04 10.77 11.76
C THR A 417 9.22 11.55 11.20
N LEU A 418 9.04 12.81 10.86
CA LEU A 418 10.11 13.68 10.37
C LEU A 418 11.24 13.78 11.39
N ARG A 419 10.91 14.09 12.66
CA ARG A 419 11.89 14.15 13.75
C ARG A 419 12.64 12.82 13.94
N ALA A 420 11.94 11.70 13.84
CA ALA A 420 12.55 10.36 13.95
C ALA A 420 13.47 10.06 12.76
N ALA A 421 13.03 10.33 11.54
CA ALA A 421 13.79 10.08 10.33
C ALA A 421 15.09 10.92 10.27
N PHE A 422 15.05 12.19 10.68
CA PHE A 422 16.27 13.01 10.75
C PHE A 422 17.32 12.44 11.71
N LYS A 423 16.90 11.84 12.84
CA LYS A 423 17.80 11.16 13.78
C LYS A 423 18.37 9.85 13.22
N LEU A 424 17.71 9.26 12.23
CA LEU A 424 17.98 7.95 11.66
C LEU A 424 18.47 8.02 10.21
N ARG A 425 19.02 9.17 9.78
CA ARG A 425 19.36 9.46 8.37
C ARG A 425 20.31 8.44 7.71
N ASN A 426 21.05 7.65 8.50
CA ASN A 426 21.96 6.63 8.00
C ASN A 426 21.26 5.30 7.66
N ASP A 427 20.01 5.09 8.09
CA ASP A 427 19.25 3.88 7.79
C ASP A 427 18.54 4.02 6.43
N LYS A 428 18.94 3.17 5.48
CA LYS A 428 18.41 3.18 4.10
C LYS A 428 16.92 2.87 4.05
N PHE A 429 16.44 1.98 4.92
CA PHE A 429 15.03 1.63 4.96
C PHE A 429 14.21 2.80 5.51
N VAL A 430 14.69 3.48 6.54
CA VAL A 430 14.06 4.69 7.08
C VAL A 430 13.99 5.80 6.01
N GLY A 431 15.07 6.02 5.25
CA GLY A 431 15.08 6.97 4.14
C GLY A 431 14.06 6.62 3.05
N ALA A 432 13.96 5.34 2.68
CA ALA A 432 12.95 4.87 1.73
C ALA A 432 11.52 5.05 2.27
N CYS A 433 11.24 4.68 3.53
CA CYS A 433 9.95 4.93 4.17
C CYS A 433 9.61 6.42 4.22
N LEU A 434 10.58 7.30 4.51
CA LEU A 434 10.33 8.74 4.59
C LEU A 434 9.99 9.30 3.20
N SER A 435 10.70 8.86 2.17
CA SER A 435 10.38 9.24 0.79
C SER A 435 8.99 8.75 0.37
N LEU A 436 8.61 7.53 0.76
CA LEU A 436 7.31 6.95 0.46
C LEU A 436 6.18 7.71 1.16
N CYS A 437 6.32 8.02 2.45
CA CYS A 437 5.25 8.70 3.18
C CYS A 437 5.04 10.14 2.70
N LEU A 438 6.12 10.90 2.43
CA LEU A 438 6.03 12.26 1.92
C LEU A 438 5.48 12.31 0.50
N SER A 439 5.91 11.39 -0.36
CA SER A 439 5.37 11.24 -1.71
C SER A 439 3.87 10.91 -1.69
N THR A 440 3.48 9.91 -0.91
CA THR A 440 2.07 9.49 -0.78
C THR A 440 1.20 10.60 -0.20
N PHE A 441 1.73 11.38 0.74
CA PHE A 441 1.06 12.56 1.26
C PHE A 441 0.92 13.67 0.21
N ALA A 442 1.97 13.95 -0.58
CA ALA A 442 1.90 14.94 -1.65
C ALA A 442 0.87 14.57 -2.74
N MET A 443 0.66 13.27 -2.98
CA MET A 443 -0.37 12.78 -3.89
C MET A 443 -1.81 13.03 -3.41
N LEU A 444 -2.02 13.43 -2.15
CA LEU A 444 -3.34 13.73 -1.60
C LEU A 444 -4.09 14.80 -2.39
N VAL A 445 -3.35 15.74 -3.01
CA VAL A 445 -3.90 16.79 -3.88
C VAL A 445 -4.62 16.20 -5.08
N PHE A 446 -4.17 15.06 -5.60
CA PHE A 446 -4.72 14.45 -6.81
C PHE A 446 -5.75 13.35 -6.54
N THR A 447 -5.61 12.64 -5.42
CA THR A 447 -6.46 11.50 -5.08
C THR A 447 -6.41 11.25 -3.58
N ASN A 448 -7.44 10.63 -3.00
CA ASN A 448 -7.42 10.28 -1.59
C ASN A 448 -6.40 9.15 -1.33
N SER A 449 -5.18 9.52 -0.96
CA SER A 449 -4.08 8.61 -0.66
C SER A 449 -4.03 8.16 0.81
N LEU A 450 -4.97 8.59 1.64
CA LEU A 450 -5.03 8.23 3.07
C LEU A 450 -5.75 6.90 3.31
N ILE A 451 -6.52 6.44 2.33
CA ILE A 451 -7.28 5.19 2.33
C ILE A 451 -6.67 4.19 1.35
N GLY A 452 -7.20 2.97 1.29
CA GLY A 452 -6.80 2.07 0.21
C GLY A 452 -5.38 1.53 0.38
N THR A 453 -4.83 1.11 -0.76
CA THR A 453 -3.42 0.78 -0.90
C THR A 453 -2.50 1.97 -0.60
N GLY A 454 -2.90 3.21 -0.96
CA GLY A 454 -2.15 4.42 -0.64
C GLY A 454 -1.98 4.61 0.87
N GLY A 455 -3.09 4.52 1.60
CA GLY A 455 -3.09 4.60 3.07
C GLY A 455 -2.22 3.52 3.68
N LEU A 456 -2.38 2.26 3.25
CA LEU A 456 -1.56 1.15 3.72
C LEU A 456 -0.06 1.42 3.55
N LEU A 457 0.37 1.93 2.40
CA LEU A 457 1.77 2.31 2.16
C LEU A 457 2.23 3.42 3.10
N MET A 458 1.44 4.50 3.19
CA MET A 458 1.79 5.68 3.98
C MET A 458 1.91 5.32 5.47
N PHE A 459 0.90 4.67 6.04
CA PHE A 459 0.90 4.30 7.46
C PHE A 459 1.91 3.21 7.77
N THR A 460 2.10 2.21 6.89
CA THR A 460 3.20 1.23 7.05
C THR A 460 4.55 1.93 7.11
N ALA A 461 4.80 2.91 6.24
CA ALA A 461 6.04 3.67 6.21
C ALA A 461 6.22 4.53 7.48
N ILE A 462 5.21 5.32 7.86
CA ILE A 462 5.21 6.16 9.08
C ILE A 462 5.54 5.30 10.31
N PHE A 463 4.80 4.22 10.52
CA PHE A 463 4.96 3.40 11.71
C PHE A 463 6.23 2.55 11.68
N SER A 464 6.75 2.20 10.51
CA SER A 464 8.08 1.58 10.39
C SER A 464 9.19 2.52 10.85
N ILE A 465 9.12 3.82 10.53
CA ILE A 465 10.09 4.82 11.00
C ILE A 465 9.99 5.02 12.51
N LEU A 466 8.77 5.13 13.03
CA LEU A 466 8.55 5.27 14.48
C LEU A 466 8.99 4.03 15.25
N ALA A 467 8.76 2.84 14.70
CA ALA A 467 9.24 1.58 15.25
C ALA A 467 10.78 1.52 15.26
N ALA A 468 11.44 1.94 14.17
CA ALA A 468 12.90 2.05 14.10
C ALA A 468 13.47 2.93 15.20
N ALA A 469 12.87 4.11 15.41
CA ALA A 469 13.30 5.06 16.43
C ALA A 469 13.11 4.51 17.85
N HIS A 470 11.99 3.82 18.10
CA HIS A 470 11.76 3.14 19.38
C HIS A 470 12.81 2.05 19.60
N TRP A 471 13.00 1.18 18.61
CA TRP A 471 13.95 0.08 18.67
C TRP A 471 15.37 0.56 18.97
N GLN A 472 15.86 1.57 18.26
CA GLN A 472 17.19 2.13 18.53
C GLN A 472 17.30 2.75 19.93
N LYS A 473 16.25 3.44 20.40
CA LYS A 473 16.25 3.97 21.77
C LYS A 473 16.34 2.84 22.80
N ALA A 474 15.59 1.76 22.60
CA ALA A 474 15.63 0.59 23.48
C ALA A 474 17.02 -0.08 23.49
N GLN A 475 17.63 -0.25 22.31
CA GLN A 475 18.99 -0.82 22.19
C GLN A 475 20.05 0.04 22.90
N ARG A 476 19.97 1.38 22.78
CA ARG A 476 20.89 2.29 23.49
C ARG A 476 20.76 2.18 25.01
N LEU A 477 19.52 2.06 25.52
CA LEU A 477 19.27 1.89 26.96
C LEU A 477 19.81 0.54 27.46
N LEU A 478 19.62 -0.53 26.69
CA LEU A 478 20.18 -1.84 27.01
C LEU A 478 21.71 -1.81 27.04
N ALA A 479 22.34 -1.19 26.03
CA ALA A 479 23.80 -1.05 25.98
C ALA A 479 24.34 -0.25 27.19
N ALA A 480 23.68 0.85 27.57
CA ALA A 480 24.05 1.65 28.73
C ALA A 480 23.85 0.92 30.07
N ALA A 481 22.91 -0.02 30.15
CA ALA A 481 22.72 -0.86 31.33
C ALA A 481 23.84 -1.91 31.46
N HIS A 482 24.25 -2.54 30.35
CA HIS A 482 25.36 -3.50 30.34
C HIS A 482 26.69 -2.84 30.70
N SER A 483 26.95 -1.62 30.22
CA SER A 483 28.17 -0.89 30.58
C SER A 483 28.23 -0.43 32.04
N ARG A 484 27.11 -0.43 32.78
CA ARG A 484 27.06 -0.06 34.20
C ARG A 484 27.08 -1.28 35.14
N GLY A 485 26.73 -2.47 34.63
CA GLY A 485 26.69 -3.72 35.41
C GLY A 485 27.97 -4.54 35.35
N GLY A 486 28.99 -4.11 34.59
CA GLY A 486 30.30 -4.78 34.47
C GLY A 486 31.38 -4.25 35.42
N ASP A 487 31.06 -3.28 36.28
CA ASP A 487 31.99 -2.66 37.25
C ASP A 487 31.80 -3.20 38.69
N HIS A 488 31.29 -4.43 38.84
CA HIS A 488 31.12 -5.08 40.15
C HIS A 488 31.78 -6.45 40.21
#